data_AF-A0A7G2N3Y9-F1
#
_entry.id   AF-A0A7G2N3Y9-F1
#
_cell.length_a   1.000
_cell.length_b   1.000
_cell.length_c   1.000
_cell.angle_alpha   90.00
_cell.angle_beta   90.00
_cell.angle_gamma   90.00
#
_symmetry.space_group_name_H-M   'P 1'
#
loop_
_entity.id
_entity.type
_entity.pdbx_description
1 polymer ?
#
loop_
_entity_poly.entity_id
_entity_poly.type
_entity_poly.pdbx_seq_one_letter_code
_entity_poly.pdbx_strand_id
1 'polypeptide(L)'
;MQNKKKRLKQIVKESKFLPLGSIIILKQTTQKLIIIARGMLVEESYYDYGAFLYPQGLIEDSLVYFNEDQISKVIFHGFTDDDDTLFISYIDQAIEQRHSEIKEISDERTNDLQIIDQEIISEEEDLFASIRDLED
;
A
#
# COMPACT_ATOMS: atom_id res chain seq x y z
N MET A 1 16.25 7.71 -0.82
CA MET A 1 15.14 8.35 -1.58
C MET A 1 14.51 7.48 -2.69
N GLN A 2 15.22 6.51 -3.30
CA GLN A 2 14.64 5.68 -4.39
C GLN A 2 13.55 4.68 -3.93
N ASN A 3 13.61 4.15 -2.70
CA ASN A 3 12.64 3.18 -2.18
C ASN A 3 11.26 3.77 -1.87
N LYS A 4 11.17 5.03 -1.43
CA LYS A 4 9.89 5.70 -1.13
C LYS A 4 9.10 5.99 -2.40
N LYS A 5 9.77 6.47 -3.46
CA LYS A 5 9.17 6.68 -4.80
C LYS A 5 8.71 5.36 -5.45
N LYS A 6 9.41 4.25 -5.21
CA LYS A 6 9.02 2.91 -5.71
C LYS A 6 7.75 2.40 -5.01
N ARG A 7 7.64 2.57 -3.68
CA ARG A 7 6.40 2.29 -2.91
C ARG A 7 5.23 3.16 -3.36
N LEU A 8 5.46 4.46 -3.57
CA LEU A 8 4.42 5.40 -4.01
C LEU A 8 3.92 5.12 -5.43
N LYS A 9 4.78 4.65 -6.34
CA LYS A 9 4.36 4.25 -7.69
C LYS A 9 3.57 2.94 -7.74
N GLN A 10 3.75 2.05 -6.75
CA GLN A 10 2.98 0.81 -6.68
C GLN A 10 1.54 1.05 -6.21
N ILE A 11 1.31 2.17 -5.53
CA ILE A 11 0.02 2.58 -4.99
C ILE A 11 -0.91 3.18 -6.07
N VAL A 12 -0.36 3.89 -7.06
CA VAL A 12 -1.14 4.56 -8.11
C VAL A 12 -1.24 3.66 -9.34
N LYS A 13 -1.87 2.50 -9.19
CA LYS A 13 -2.35 1.69 -10.31
C LYS A 13 -3.85 1.95 -10.43
N GLU A 14 -4.35 2.23 -11.64
CA GLU A 14 -5.77 2.04 -11.95
C GLU A 14 -6.10 0.58 -11.65
N SER A 15 -6.62 0.31 -10.45
CA SER A 15 -6.82 -1.04 -9.96
C SER A 15 -8.13 -1.56 -10.53
N LYS A 16 -8.06 -2.08 -11.75
CA LYS A 16 -9.10 -2.97 -12.28
C LYS A 16 -9.08 -4.26 -11.47
N PHE A 17 -9.77 -4.26 -10.33
CA PHE A 17 -9.95 -5.45 -9.54
C PHE A 17 -10.61 -6.54 -10.38
N LEU A 18 -10.14 -7.77 -10.23
CA LEU A 18 -10.80 -8.92 -10.83
C LEU A 18 -12.20 -9.11 -10.21
N PRO A 19 -13.21 -9.46 -11.01
CA PRO A 19 -14.52 -9.97 -10.59
C PRO A 19 -14.44 -11.01 -9.47
N LEU A 20 -15.32 -10.91 -8.48
CA LEU A 20 -15.48 -11.98 -7.50
C LEU A 20 -15.88 -13.28 -8.20
N GLY A 21 -15.41 -14.42 -7.66
CA GLY A 21 -15.54 -15.71 -8.30
C GLY A 21 -14.56 -15.97 -9.45
N SER A 22 -13.66 -15.02 -9.76
CA SER A 22 -12.55 -15.29 -10.69
C SER A 22 -11.66 -16.41 -10.14
N ILE A 23 -11.29 -17.35 -11.01
CA ILE A 23 -10.37 -18.44 -10.67
C ILE A 23 -8.99 -18.09 -11.21
N ILE A 24 -7.98 -18.10 -10.33
CA ILE A 24 -6.62 -17.67 -10.63
C ILE A 24 -5.58 -18.69 -10.16
N ILE A 25 -4.35 -18.51 -10.62
CA ILE A 25 -3.15 -19.19 -10.14
C ILE A 25 -2.11 -18.12 -9.81
N LEU A 26 -1.53 -18.17 -8.60
CA LEU A 26 -0.45 -17.26 -8.20
C LEU A 26 0.90 -17.71 -8.74
N LYS A 27 1.87 -16.80 -8.79
CA LYS A 27 3.26 -17.12 -9.08
C LYS A 27 3.76 -18.14 -8.06
N GLN A 28 4.52 -19.14 -8.51
CA GLN A 28 5.15 -20.19 -7.68
C GLN A 28 4.18 -21.24 -7.09
N THR A 29 2.90 -21.21 -7.43
CA THR A 29 1.95 -22.27 -7.08
C THR A 29 1.30 -22.84 -8.34
N THR A 30 0.86 -24.09 -8.27
CA THR A 30 0.00 -24.72 -9.29
C THR A 30 -1.45 -24.84 -8.81
N GLN A 31 -1.74 -24.47 -7.56
CA GLN A 31 -3.06 -24.58 -6.98
C GLN A 31 -3.95 -23.43 -7.47
N LYS A 32 -5.20 -23.76 -7.80
CA LYS A 32 -6.20 -22.78 -8.19
C LYS A 32 -6.80 -22.13 -6.95
N LEU A 33 -7.02 -20.83 -7.02
CA LEU A 33 -7.70 -20.04 -6.01
C LEU A 33 -8.94 -19.39 -6.62
N ILE A 34 -9.99 -19.22 -5.81
CA ILE A 34 -11.18 -18.44 -6.17
C ILE A 34 -11.21 -17.16 -5.34
N ILE A 35 -11.27 -16.01 -6.03
CA ILE A 35 -11.32 -14.69 -5.38
C ILE A 35 -12.68 -14.49 -4.72
N ILE A 36 -12.68 -14.17 -3.44
CA ILE A 36 -13.90 -13.98 -2.63
C ILE A 36 -13.95 -12.62 -1.91
N ALA A 37 -12.85 -11.88 -1.88
CA ALA A 37 -12.80 -10.54 -1.30
C ALA A 37 -11.81 -9.63 -2.04
N ARG A 38 -12.02 -8.32 -1.92
CA ARG A 38 -11.16 -7.26 -2.48
C ARG A 38 -10.84 -6.22 -1.42
N GLY A 39 -9.67 -5.59 -1.51
CA GLY A 39 -9.28 -4.48 -0.64
C GLY A 39 -9.26 -4.84 0.83
N MET A 40 -8.58 -5.93 1.18
CA MET A 40 -8.52 -6.47 2.53
C MET A 40 -7.49 -5.73 3.38
N LEU A 41 -7.87 -5.31 4.59
CA LEU A 41 -6.95 -4.80 5.61
C LEU A 41 -6.80 -5.84 6.71
N VAL A 42 -5.61 -6.46 6.80
CA VAL A 42 -5.31 -7.55 7.74
C VAL A 42 -4.05 -7.18 8.51
N GLU A 43 -4.15 -7.12 9.85
CA GLU A 43 -3.00 -6.84 10.73
C GLU A 43 -2.15 -5.65 10.23
N GLU A 44 -2.82 -4.54 9.90
CA GLU A 44 -2.23 -3.29 9.37
C GLU A 44 -1.65 -3.34 7.94
N SER A 45 -1.72 -4.49 7.28
CA SER A 45 -1.29 -4.67 5.89
C SER A 45 -2.49 -4.70 4.94
N TYR A 46 -2.37 -3.96 3.83
CA TYR A 46 -3.37 -3.96 2.77
C TYR A 46 -3.03 -5.04 1.72
N TYR A 47 -4.06 -5.76 1.27
CA TYR A 47 -3.99 -6.74 0.21
C TYR A 47 -5.10 -6.50 -0.81
N ASP A 48 -4.77 -6.62 -2.09
CA ASP A 48 -5.75 -6.43 -3.16
C ASP A 48 -6.88 -7.48 -3.09
N TYR A 49 -6.56 -8.73 -2.75
CA TYR A 49 -7.50 -9.84 -2.78
C TYR A 49 -7.43 -10.76 -1.55
N GLY A 50 -8.59 -11.36 -1.25
CA GLY A 50 -8.72 -12.56 -0.44
C GLY A 50 -9.31 -13.71 -1.28
N ALA A 51 -8.80 -14.92 -1.10
CA ALA A 51 -9.27 -16.09 -1.85
C ALA A 51 -9.24 -17.40 -1.04
N PHE A 52 -10.08 -18.34 -1.48
CA PHE A 52 -10.05 -19.73 -1.02
C PHE A 52 -9.46 -20.67 -2.05
N LEU A 53 -9.11 -21.87 -1.60
CA LEU A 53 -8.69 -22.95 -2.48
C LEU A 53 -9.84 -23.38 -3.40
N TYR A 54 -9.54 -23.63 -4.67
CA TYR A 54 -10.50 -24.20 -5.62
C TYR A 54 -10.05 -25.61 -6.05
N PRO A 55 -10.94 -26.62 -6.04
CA PRO A 55 -12.40 -26.55 -5.79
C PRO A 55 -12.81 -26.75 -4.32
N GLN A 56 -11.86 -26.83 -3.39
CA GLN A 56 -12.14 -27.21 -1.99
C GLN A 56 -13.03 -26.20 -1.24
N GLY A 57 -12.94 -24.92 -1.59
CA GLY A 57 -13.63 -23.85 -0.90
C GLY A 57 -12.97 -23.50 0.45
N LEU A 58 -13.81 -23.12 1.41
CA LEU A 58 -13.41 -22.77 2.78
C LEU A 58 -12.94 -24.03 3.52
N ILE A 59 -11.66 -24.07 3.87
CA ILE A 59 -11.10 -25.05 4.80
C ILE A 59 -10.68 -24.29 6.05
N GLU A 60 -11.39 -24.52 7.15
CA GLU A 60 -11.21 -23.77 8.40
C GLU A 60 -11.31 -22.25 8.14
N ASP A 61 -10.56 -21.42 8.86
CA ASP A 61 -10.50 -19.95 8.64
C ASP A 61 -9.30 -19.55 7.74
N SER A 62 -8.83 -20.45 6.88
CA SER A 62 -7.64 -20.21 6.06
C SER A 62 -7.96 -19.40 4.79
N LEU A 63 -7.96 -18.07 4.92
CA LEU A 63 -8.06 -17.14 3.80
C LEU A 63 -6.67 -16.80 3.24
N VAL A 64 -6.50 -16.91 1.92
CA VAL A 64 -5.25 -16.56 1.25
C VAL A 64 -5.32 -15.10 0.81
N TYR A 65 -4.38 -14.28 1.30
CA TYR A 65 -4.25 -12.87 0.92
C TYR A 65 -3.12 -12.68 -0.09
N PHE A 66 -3.35 -11.89 -1.14
CA PHE A 66 -2.35 -11.59 -2.16
C PHE A 66 -2.67 -10.32 -2.93
N ASN A 67 -1.67 -9.80 -3.63
CA ASN A 67 -1.78 -8.64 -4.51
C ASN A 67 -1.84 -9.05 -5.99
N GLU A 68 -2.37 -8.15 -6.82
CA GLU A 68 -2.53 -8.34 -8.27
C GLU A 68 -1.21 -8.74 -8.96
N ASP A 69 -0.08 -8.21 -8.50
CA ASP A 69 1.25 -8.52 -9.06
C ASP A 69 1.70 -9.96 -8.79
N GLN A 70 1.07 -10.67 -7.85
CA GLN A 70 1.35 -12.07 -7.56
C GLN A 70 0.54 -13.02 -8.45
N ILE A 71 -0.43 -12.53 -9.22
CA ILE A 71 -1.22 -13.36 -10.14
C ILE A 71 -0.33 -13.79 -11.31
N SER A 72 -0.25 -15.10 -11.54
CA SER A 72 0.43 -15.68 -12.69
C SER A 72 -0.52 -15.89 -13.86
N LYS A 73 -1.76 -16.31 -13.61
CA LYS A 73 -2.74 -16.62 -14.65
C LYS A 73 -4.16 -16.50 -14.12
N VAL A 74 -5.04 -15.90 -14.93
CA VAL A 74 -6.50 -15.97 -14.74
C VAL A 74 -7.02 -17.15 -15.56
N ILE A 75 -7.66 -18.11 -14.88
CA ILE A 75 -8.26 -19.32 -15.47
C ILE A 75 -9.71 -19.07 -15.86
N PHE A 76 -10.43 -18.31 -15.05
CA PHE A 76 -11.82 -17.95 -15.28
C PHE A 76 -12.05 -16.53 -14.78
N HIS A 77 -12.77 -15.74 -15.58
CA HIS A 77 -13.21 -14.41 -15.18
C HIS A 77 -14.55 -14.53 -14.47
N GLY A 78 -14.63 -13.99 -13.25
CA GLY A 78 -15.82 -14.05 -12.41
C GLY A 78 -16.98 -13.21 -12.94
N PHE A 79 -18.03 -13.11 -12.13
CA PHE A 79 -19.23 -12.37 -12.48
C PHE A 79 -19.04 -10.87 -12.24
N THR A 80 -19.50 -10.04 -13.18
CA THR A 80 -19.44 -8.58 -13.11
C THR A 80 -20.71 -8.00 -13.69
N ASP A 81 -21.19 -6.92 -13.09
CA ASP A 81 -22.35 -6.13 -13.47
C ASP A 81 -22.16 -4.67 -13.04
N ASP A 82 -23.23 -3.88 -13.12
CA ASP A 82 -23.20 -2.47 -12.77
C ASP A 82 -22.95 -2.27 -11.26
N ASP A 83 -23.45 -3.16 -10.41
CA ASP A 83 -23.23 -3.14 -8.95
C ASP A 83 -21.77 -3.44 -8.61
N ASP A 84 -21.16 -4.43 -9.28
CA ASP A 84 -19.72 -4.74 -9.17
C ASP A 84 -18.86 -3.53 -9.55
N THR A 85 -19.20 -2.88 -10.66
CA THR A 85 -18.49 -1.70 -11.16
C THR A 85 -18.60 -0.52 -10.18
N LEU A 86 -19.80 -0.29 -9.64
CA LEU A 86 -20.04 0.74 -8.62
C LEU A 86 -19.23 0.45 -7.36
N PHE A 87 -19.20 -0.80 -6.91
CA PHE A 87 -18.45 -1.18 -5.71
C PHE A 87 -16.93 -0.99 -5.89
N ILE A 88 -16.39 -1.35 -7.05
CA ILE A 88 -14.98 -1.07 -7.38
C ILE A 88 -14.68 0.43 -7.28
N SER A 89 -15.57 1.28 -7.78
CA SER A 89 -15.40 2.75 -7.69
C SER A 89 -15.35 3.26 -6.24
N TYR A 90 -16.08 2.63 -5.32
CA TYR A 90 -16.02 2.97 -3.89
C TYR A 90 -14.70 2.56 -3.26
N ILE A 91 -14.16 1.38 -3.64
CA ILE A 91 -12.85 0.93 -3.18
C ILE A 91 -11.78 1.93 -3.63
N ASP A 92 -11.79 2.32 -4.91
CA ASP A 92 -10.81 3.26 -5.47
C ASP A 92 -10.86 4.62 -4.75
N GLN A 93 -12.06 5.15 -4.49
CA GLN A 93 -12.24 6.39 -3.74
C GLN A 93 -11.72 6.28 -2.29
N ALA A 94 -12.00 5.16 -1.61
CA ALA A 94 -11.52 4.94 -0.24
C ALA A 94 -10.00 4.87 -0.17
N ILE A 95 -9.36 4.26 -1.18
CA ILE A 95 -7.91 4.20 -1.32
C ILE A 95 -7.35 5.62 -1.52
N GLU A 96 -7.91 6.41 -2.44
CA GLU A 96 -7.48 7.80 -2.71
C GLU A 96 -7.60 8.73 -1.49
N GLN A 97 -8.70 8.62 -0.74
CA GLN A 97 -8.90 9.41 0.49
C GLN A 97 -7.81 9.11 1.52
N ARG A 98 -7.54 7.82 1.76
CA ARG A 98 -6.48 7.39 2.67
C ARG A 98 -5.09 7.85 2.22
N HIS A 99 -4.86 7.94 0.90
CA HIS A 99 -3.60 8.49 0.38
C HIS A 99 -3.47 10.00 0.60
N SER A 100 -4.56 10.73 0.51
CA SER A 100 -4.58 12.18 0.72
C SER A 100 -4.24 12.51 2.18
N GLU A 101 -4.86 11.80 3.13
CA GLU A 101 -4.59 11.93 4.57
C GLU A 101 -3.11 11.60 4.92
N ILE A 102 -2.57 10.51 4.37
CA ILE A 102 -1.18 10.11 4.61
C ILE A 102 -0.20 11.14 4.02
N LYS A 103 -0.56 11.79 2.90
CA LYS A 103 0.27 12.81 2.25
C LYS A 103 0.30 14.09 3.08
N GLU A 104 -0.86 14.57 3.54
CA GLU A 104 -0.97 15.73 4.43
C GLU A 104 -0.17 15.53 5.72
N ILE A 105 -0.32 14.37 6.38
CA ILE A 105 0.45 14.04 7.60
C ILE A 105 1.96 13.99 7.31
N SER A 106 2.37 13.56 6.12
CA SER A 106 3.78 13.53 5.75
C SER A 106 4.34 14.91 5.42
N ASP A 107 3.54 15.78 4.80
CA ASP A 107 3.93 17.14 4.45
C ASP A 107 4.00 18.03 5.70
N GLU A 108 3.08 17.88 6.66
CA GLU A 108 3.10 18.53 7.97
C GLU A 108 4.36 18.16 8.78
N ARG A 109 4.66 16.85 8.93
CA ARG A 109 5.86 16.39 9.65
C ARG A 109 7.17 16.85 9.01
N THR A 110 7.18 17.07 7.70
CA THR A 110 8.39 17.56 7.01
C THR A 110 8.58 19.06 7.24
N ASN A 111 7.49 19.81 7.37
CA ASN A 111 7.53 21.22 7.76
C ASN A 111 8.01 21.40 9.21
N ASP A 112 7.51 20.58 10.14
CA ASP A 112 7.90 20.64 11.55
C ASP A 112 9.40 20.36 11.75
N LEU A 113 9.96 19.38 11.03
CA LEU A 113 11.40 19.07 11.08
C LEU A 113 12.28 20.18 10.48
N GLN A 114 11.79 20.89 9.44
CA GLN A 114 12.52 22.01 8.83
C GLN A 114 12.53 23.27 9.71
N ILE A 115 11.49 23.47 10.50
CA ILE A 115 11.41 24.59 11.46
C ILE A 115 12.39 24.37 12.62
N ILE A 116 12.52 23.13 13.11
CA ILE A 116 13.45 22.78 14.20
C ILE A 116 14.92 22.93 13.77
N ASP A 117 15.28 22.54 12.54
CA ASP A 117 16.64 22.71 12.02
C ASP A 117 17.02 24.19 11.84
N GLN A 118 16.08 25.08 11.52
CA GLN A 118 16.39 26.52 11.35
C GLN A 118 16.59 27.26 12.67
N GLU A 119 15.93 26.84 13.75
CA GLU A 119 16.03 27.49 15.07
C GLU A 119 17.35 27.12 15.77
N ILE A 120 17.77 25.85 15.67
CA ILE A 120 19.02 25.34 16.29
C ILE A 120 20.28 25.88 15.60
N ILE A 121 20.24 26.13 14.28
CA ILE A 121 21.43 26.62 13.53
C ILE A 121 21.72 28.11 13.81
N SER A 122 20.80 28.86 14.41
CA SER A 122 21.02 30.29 14.70
C SER A 122 21.76 30.59 16.01
N GLU A 123 21.91 29.60 16.92
CA GLU A 123 22.51 29.83 18.25
C GLU A 123 23.85 29.10 18.51
N GLU A 124 24.26 28.11 17.71
CA GLU A 124 25.49 27.33 17.98
C GLU A 124 26.76 27.73 17.20
N GLU A 125 26.71 28.68 16.25
CA GLU A 125 27.92 29.05 15.49
C GLU A 125 28.94 29.92 16.27
N ASP A 126 28.61 30.46 17.44
CA ASP A 126 29.52 31.34 18.21
C ASP A 126 30.14 30.73 19.48
N LEU A 127 29.82 29.48 19.85
CA LEU A 127 30.33 28.90 21.11
C LEU A 127 31.78 28.37 20.98
N PHE A 128 32.17 27.88 19.81
CA PHE A 128 33.50 27.30 19.57
C PHE A 128 34.55 28.30 19.05
N ALA A 129 34.15 29.52 18.67
CA ALA A 129 35.08 30.56 18.26
C ALA A 129 36.06 30.94 19.39
N SER A 130 35.62 30.87 20.64
CA SER A 130 36.42 31.21 21.83
C SER A 130 37.51 30.21 22.21
N ILE A 131 37.48 28.99 21.67
CA ILE A 131 38.44 27.92 22.01
C ILE A 131 39.60 27.87 21.00
N ARG A 132 39.46 28.53 19.84
CA ARG A 132 40.45 28.49 18.76
C ARG A 132 41.66 29.43 18.96
N ASP A 133 41.56 30.40 19.88
CA ASP A 133 42.59 31.42 20.12
C ASP A 133 43.53 31.12 21.31
N LEU A 134 43.57 29.88 21.82
CA LEU A 134 44.37 29.50 23.00
C LEU A 134 45.52 28.50 22.71
N GLU A 135 45.86 28.27 21.44
CA GLU A 135 46.97 27.39 21.04
C GLU A 135 48.15 28.09 20.36
N ASP A 136 48.36 29.39 20.63
CA ASP A 136 49.65 30.08 20.39
C ASP A 136 50.22 30.67 21.69
#